data_AF-A0A428VV06-F1
#
_entry.id   AF-A0A428VV06-F1
#
_cell.length_a   1.000
_cell.length_b   1.000
_cell.length_c   1.000
_cell.angle_alpha   90.00
_cell.angle_beta   90.00
_cell.angle_gamma   90.00
#
_symmetry.space_group_name_H-M   'P 1'
#
loop_
_entity.id
_entity.type
_entity.pdbx_description
1 polymer ?
#
loop_
_entity_poly.entity_id
_entity_poly.type
_entity_poly.pdbx_seq_one_letter_code
_entity_poly.pdbx_strand_id
1 'polypeptide(L)'
;MDSTTMTAALNAAARGWHVFPLRPGSKRPAGHAEDGCPGTGRCAGGHRTWEQRATTDPGKIRAAWTHAPYGIGIAAGPSGLCVLDLDTTKSGEEVPARWAAVGARCGEDVLAVLADEACEELPGDTLTVRTPSGGLHLYYRVPAGVVLRNTSGERGQGLGWKVDTRAWGGYVVGPGTLTRAGRYAYVWDGPVAELPVWLIERLTPAPLPAAPVRPIRPASTRRSRYLDVAVRAEAGKVADAKTNRNATLYAAAVALGQLVEGDALTEDEVRAALMTAAGRHIGTRQFTEREAERTITSGLRAGAKRPRHVA
;
A
#
# COMPACT_ATOMS: atom_id res chain seq x y z
N MET A 1 -4.76 -31.84 -13.92
CA MET A 1 -4.51 -30.69 -13.02
C MET A 1 -3.13 -30.16 -13.31
N ASP A 2 -2.95 -28.84 -13.45
CA ASP A 2 -1.64 -28.27 -13.75
C ASP A 2 -0.73 -28.35 -12.51
N SER A 3 -0.02 -29.48 -12.39
CA SER A 3 0.90 -29.82 -11.30
C SER A 3 2.02 -28.77 -11.12
N THR A 4 2.31 -28.01 -12.19
CA THR A 4 3.42 -27.05 -12.20
C THR A 4 3.15 -25.84 -11.31
N THR A 5 1.93 -25.29 -11.34
CA THR A 5 1.60 -24.09 -10.56
C THR A 5 1.48 -24.40 -9.06
N MET A 6 0.99 -25.59 -8.70
CA MET A 6 0.99 -26.05 -7.29
C MET A 6 2.42 -26.21 -6.76
N THR A 7 3.30 -26.83 -7.55
CA THR A 7 4.71 -27.00 -7.20
C THR A 7 5.40 -25.65 -7.02
N ALA A 8 5.15 -24.69 -7.91
CA ALA A 8 5.66 -23.33 -7.76
C ALA A 8 5.14 -22.63 -6.49
N ALA A 9 3.86 -22.81 -6.13
CA ALA A 9 3.30 -22.29 -4.88
C ALA A 9 3.98 -22.88 -3.64
N LEU A 10 4.24 -24.19 -3.65
CA LEU A 10 4.96 -24.89 -2.59
C LEU A 10 6.42 -24.41 -2.48
N ASN A 11 7.09 -24.19 -3.62
CA ASN A 11 8.45 -23.66 -3.64
C ASN A 11 8.52 -22.21 -3.14
N ALA A 12 7.49 -21.40 -3.38
CA ALA A 12 7.38 -20.06 -2.79
C ALA A 12 7.19 -20.14 -1.26
N ALA A 13 6.30 -21.02 -0.79
CA ALA A 13 6.09 -21.24 0.63
C ALA A 13 7.34 -21.77 1.36
N ALA A 14 8.13 -22.63 0.72
CA ALA A 14 9.40 -23.11 1.24
C ALA A 14 10.45 -21.99 1.42
N ARG A 15 10.35 -20.89 0.67
CA ARG A 15 11.15 -19.67 0.87
C ARG A 15 10.63 -18.80 2.03
N GLY A 16 9.60 -19.24 2.74
CA GLY A 16 8.92 -18.48 3.79
C GLY A 16 7.89 -17.48 3.27
N TRP A 17 7.54 -17.53 1.98
CA TRP A 17 6.59 -16.56 1.42
C TRP A 17 5.15 -17.01 1.62
N HIS A 18 4.33 -16.10 2.13
CA HIS A 18 2.91 -16.32 2.34
C HIS A 18 2.15 -16.25 1.02
N VAL A 19 1.68 -17.39 0.53
CA VAL A 19 0.97 -17.51 -0.74
C VAL A 19 -0.54 -17.64 -0.57
N PHE A 20 -1.29 -17.22 -1.58
CA PHE A 20 -2.74 -17.41 -1.67
C PHE A 20 -3.19 -17.63 -3.13
N PRO A 21 -4.32 -18.31 -3.37
CA PRO A 21 -4.79 -18.60 -4.72
C PRO A 21 -5.34 -17.34 -5.43
N LEU A 22 -4.95 -17.14 -6.69
CA LEU A 22 -5.55 -16.19 -7.64
C LEU A 22 -6.51 -16.93 -8.57
N ARG A 23 -7.63 -16.29 -8.93
CA ARG A 23 -8.62 -16.87 -9.85
C ARG A 23 -7.95 -17.21 -11.20
N PRO A 24 -8.24 -18.38 -11.81
CA PRO A 24 -7.60 -18.82 -13.04
C PRO A 24 -7.62 -17.75 -14.14
N GLY A 25 -6.48 -17.56 -14.81
CA GLY A 25 -6.33 -16.58 -15.89
C GLY A 25 -6.35 -15.10 -15.45
N SER A 26 -6.31 -14.81 -14.15
CA SER A 26 -6.44 -13.44 -13.63
C SER A 26 -5.41 -13.10 -12.55
N LYS A 27 -5.29 -11.81 -12.24
CA LYS A 27 -4.51 -11.30 -11.09
C LYS A 27 -5.35 -11.13 -9.81
N ARG A 28 -6.62 -11.54 -9.82
CA ARG A 28 -7.56 -11.29 -8.72
C ARG A 28 -7.51 -12.41 -7.69
N PRO A 29 -7.49 -12.12 -6.38
CA PRO A 29 -7.56 -13.15 -5.35
C PRO A 29 -8.80 -14.04 -5.50
N ALA A 30 -8.64 -15.34 -5.27
CA ALA A 30 -9.76 -16.25 -5.15
C ALA A 30 -10.47 -16.04 -3.80
N GLY A 31 -11.79 -16.22 -3.79
CA GLY A 31 -12.66 -15.92 -2.65
C GLY A 31 -13.77 -14.94 -3.01
N HIS A 32 -14.41 -14.40 -1.98
CA HIS A 32 -15.55 -13.48 -2.03
C HIS A 32 -15.21 -12.16 -1.33
N ALA A 33 -16.01 -11.13 -1.60
CA ALA A 33 -15.98 -9.86 -0.89
C ALA A 33 -16.71 -9.98 0.46
N GLU A 34 -16.46 -9.04 1.37
CA GLU A 34 -17.00 -9.05 2.73
C GLU A 34 -18.54 -8.97 2.77
N ASP A 35 -19.11 -8.12 1.93
CA ASP A 35 -20.56 -7.94 1.76
C ASP A 35 -21.29 -9.22 1.28
N GLY A 36 -20.59 -10.06 0.51
CA GLY A 36 -21.05 -11.37 0.06
C GLY A 36 -20.47 -12.54 0.85
N CYS A 37 -19.95 -12.30 2.06
CA CYS A 37 -19.32 -13.35 2.85
C CYS A 37 -20.37 -14.35 3.36
N PRO A 38 -20.25 -15.66 3.06
CA PRO A 38 -21.23 -16.65 3.50
C PRO A 38 -21.12 -16.96 5.00
N GLY A 39 -20.13 -16.40 5.71
CA GLY A 39 -19.92 -16.66 7.15
C GLY A 39 -19.57 -18.11 7.48
N THR A 40 -19.23 -18.93 6.49
CA THR A 40 -18.98 -20.36 6.65
C THR A 40 -17.58 -20.77 6.20
N GLY A 41 -17.19 -22.01 6.52
CA GLY A 41 -15.90 -22.57 6.16
C GLY A 41 -14.74 -21.72 6.68
N ARG A 42 -13.88 -21.21 5.79
CA ARG A 42 -12.74 -20.36 6.14
C ARG A 42 -13.12 -19.01 6.77
N CYS A 43 -14.40 -18.62 6.70
CA CYS A 43 -14.92 -17.39 7.30
C CYS A 43 -15.84 -17.65 8.50
N ALA A 44 -15.86 -18.87 9.06
CA ALA A 44 -16.68 -19.20 10.23
C ALA A 44 -16.36 -18.33 11.47
N GLY A 45 -15.12 -17.85 11.58
CA GLY A 45 -14.69 -16.91 12.62
C GLY A 45 -14.65 -15.44 12.17
N GLY A 46 -15.43 -15.06 11.16
CA GLY A 46 -15.41 -13.74 10.54
C GLY A 46 -14.73 -13.72 9.16
N HIS A 47 -15.05 -12.69 8.36
CA HIS A 47 -14.51 -12.54 7.01
C HIS A 47 -12.99 -12.43 7.03
N ARG A 48 -12.32 -13.16 6.13
CA ARG A 48 -10.86 -13.11 5.97
C ARG A 48 -10.47 -12.62 4.59
N THR A 49 -9.73 -11.52 4.57
CA THR A 49 -9.11 -10.96 3.37
C THR A 49 -8.11 -11.94 2.74
N TRP A 50 -7.65 -11.66 1.52
CA TRP A 50 -6.61 -12.47 0.88
C TRP A 50 -5.30 -12.47 1.67
N GLU A 51 -4.93 -11.35 2.29
CA GLU A 51 -3.69 -11.20 3.07
C GLU A 51 -3.74 -12.07 4.33
N GLN A 52 -4.87 -12.04 5.05
CA GLN A 52 -5.12 -12.88 6.23
C GLN A 52 -5.23 -14.38 5.90
N ARG A 53 -5.50 -14.72 4.64
CA ARG A 53 -5.57 -16.12 4.17
C ARG A 53 -4.25 -16.61 3.58
N ALA A 54 -3.28 -15.72 3.37
CA ALA A 54 -1.99 -16.08 2.81
C ALA A 54 -1.21 -16.98 3.78
N THR A 55 -0.61 -18.04 3.27
CA THR A 55 -0.12 -19.15 4.09
C THR A 55 1.18 -19.73 3.53
N THR A 56 2.01 -20.27 4.41
CA THR A 56 3.16 -21.12 4.08
C THR A 56 2.88 -22.61 4.30
N ASP A 57 1.75 -22.95 4.92
CA ASP A 57 1.30 -24.32 5.20
C ASP A 57 1.11 -25.15 3.90
N PRO A 58 1.95 -26.18 3.66
CA PRO A 58 1.87 -27.02 2.47
C PRO A 58 0.54 -27.75 2.32
N GLY A 59 -0.12 -28.14 3.42
CA GLY A 59 -1.40 -28.84 3.40
C GLY A 59 -2.51 -27.94 2.84
N LYS A 60 -2.57 -26.68 3.29
CA LYS A 60 -3.52 -25.69 2.76
C LYS A 60 -3.27 -25.36 1.29
N ILE A 61 -2.00 -25.29 0.88
CA ILE A 61 -1.63 -25.03 -0.52
C ILE A 61 -2.06 -26.19 -1.41
N ARG A 62 -1.74 -27.44 -1.04
CA ARG A 62 -2.18 -28.62 -1.80
C ARG A 62 -3.70 -28.67 -1.92
N ALA A 63 -4.41 -28.54 -0.79
CA ALA A 63 -5.87 -28.56 -0.77
C ALA A 63 -6.50 -27.49 -1.68
N ALA A 64 -5.93 -26.28 -1.71
CA ALA A 64 -6.42 -25.22 -2.59
C ALA A 64 -6.20 -25.53 -4.08
N TRP A 65 -5.01 -26.01 -4.47
CA TRP A 65 -4.68 -26.28 -5.87
C TRP A 65 -5.28 -27.58 -6.43
N THR A 66 -5.76 -28.50 -5.58
CA THR A 66 -6.58 -29.63 -6.02
C THR A 66 -7.96 -29.19 -6.53
N HIS A 67 -8.48 -28.05 -6.04
CA HIS A 67 -9.82 -27.58 -6.40
C HIS A 67 -9.87 -26.90 -7.77
N ALA A 68 -8.85 -26.12 -8.13
CA ALA A 68 -8.79 -25.41 -9.39
C ALA A 68 -7.33 -25.08 -9.78
N PRO A 69 -7.05 -24.82 -11.07
CA PRO A 69 -5.74 -24.37 -11.53
C PRO A 69 -5.51 -22.89 -11.17
N TYR A 70 -5.42 -22.59 -9.87
CA TYR A 70 -5.23 -21.24 -9.38
C TYR A 70 -3.86 -20.68 -9.77
N GLY A 71 -3.82 -19.37 -10.00
CA GLY A 71 -2.56 -18.63 -10.01
C GLY A 71 -2.04 -18.39 -8.60
N ILE A 72 -0.82 -17.88 -8.48
CA ILE A 72 -0.12 -17.67 -7.20
C ILE A 72 -0.12 -16.18 -6.89
N GLY A 73 -0.69 -15.79 -5.75
CA GLY A 73 -0.51 -14.47 -5.15
C GLY A 73 0.47 -14.60 -3.99
N ILE A 74 1.44 -13.70 -3.90
CA ILE A 74 2.41 -13.62 -2.80
C ILE A 74 2.10 -12.35 -2.00
N ALA A 75 1.70 -12.51 -0.74
CA ALA A 75 1.44 -11.39 0.16
C ALA A 75 2.78 -10.79 0.61
N ALA A 76 3.13 -9.61 0.10
CA ALA A 76 4.49 -9.07 0.23
C ALA A 76 4.83 -8.74 1.70
N GLY A 77 3.93 -8.04 2.40
CA GLY A 77 4.09 -7.72 3.83
C GLY A 77 4.33 -8.94 4.72
N PRO A 78 3.39 -9.91 4.80
CA PRO A 78 3.58 -11.13 5.58
C PRO A 78 4.82 -11.95 5.19
N SER A 79 5.29 -11.83 3.94
CA SER A 79 6.50 -12.51 3.47
C SER A 79 7.81 -11.77 3.81
N GLY A 80 7.74 -10.61 4.46
CA GLY A 80 8.90 -9.76 4.72
C GLY A 80 9.54 -9.20 3.45
N LEU A 81 8.72 -8.97 2.40
CA LEU A 81 9.19 -8.54 1.09
C LEU A 81 8.76 -7.11 0.76
N CYS A 82 9.62 -6.44 0.01
CA CYS A 82 9.27 -5.27 -0.79
C CYS A 82 9.64 -5.60 -2.24
N VAL A 83 8.65 -5.58 -3.13
CA VAL A 83 8.88 -5.86 -4.56
C VAL A 83 8.77 -4.56 -5.34
N LEU A 84 9.81 -4.21 -6.09
CA LEU A 84 9.74 -3.12 -7.06
C LEU A 84 9.10 -3.65 -8.34
N ASP A 85 8.00 -3.04 -8.75
CA ASP A 85 7.20 -3.37 -9.92
C ASP A 85 7.52 -2.34 -11.02
N LEU A 86 8.42 -2.71 -11.91
CA LEU A 86 9.01 -1.90 -12.97
C LEU A 86 8.22 -2.11 -14.26
N ASP A 87 7.37 -1.16 -14.60
CA ASP A 87 6.50 -1.25 -15.76
C ASP A 87 7.19 -0.76 -17.05
N THR A 88 6.76 -1.32 -18.18
CA THR A 88 7.11 -0.83 -19.51
C THR A 88 6.16 0.30 -19.93
N THR A 89 6.64 1.13 -20.86
CA THR A 89 5.84 2.17 -21.50
C THR A 89 4.96 1.56 -22.57
N LYS A 90 3.68 1.91 -22.56
CA LYS A 90 2.73 1.44 -23.57
C LYS A 90 2.89 2.27 -24.84
N SER A 91 2.54 1.68 -25.98
CA SER A 91 2.50 2.42 -27.24
C SER A 91 1.58 3.65 -27.12
N GLY A 92 2.11 4.82 -27.49
CA GLY A 92 1.40 6.10 -27.42
C GLY A 92 1.27 6.71 -26.02
N GLU A 93 1.91 6.12 -24.99
CA GLU A 93 1.95 6.71 -23.65
C GLU A 93 3.02 7.81 -23.59
N GLU A 94 2.63 9.00 -23.15
CA GLU A 94 3.55 10.12 -22.95
C GLU A 94 4.44 9.89 -21.74
N VAL A 95 5.74 10.11 -21.93
CA VAL A 95 6.73 10.10 -20.85
C VAL A 95 6.66 11.46 -20.14
N PRO A 96 6.49 11.51 -18.80
CA PRO A 96 6.48 12.77 -18.08
C PRO A 96 7.79 13.56 -18.30
N ALA A 97 7.69 14.89 -18.39
CA ALA A 97 8.78 15.77 -18.80
C ALA A 97 10.09 15.55 -18.03
N ARG A 98 10.02 15.31 -16.70
CA ARG A 98 11.18 14.99 -15.86
C ARG A 98 11.95 13.79 -16.40
N TRP A 99 11.25 12.70 -16.70
CA TRP A 99 11.85 11.44 -17.13
C TRP A 99 12.29 11.50 -18.59
N ALA A 100 11.54 12.21 -19.44
CA ALA A 100 11.92 12.46 -20.82
C ALA A 100 13.23 13.26 -20.92
N ALA A 101 13.44 14.25 -20.04
CA ALA A 101 14.64 15.09 -20.02
C ALA A 101 15.93 14.31 -19.72
N VAL A 102 15.82 13.18 -19.01
CA VAL A 102 16.94 12.28 -18.68
C VAL A 102 16.95 11.02 -19.55
N GLY A 103 16.11 10.96 -20.59
CA GLY A 103 16.07 9.86 -21.54
C GLY A 103 15.47 8.55 -21.03
N ALA A 104 14.76 8.58 -19.89
CA ALA A 104 14.14 7.38 -19.33
C ALA A 104 12.90 6.95 -20.15
N ARG A 105 12.80 5.66 -20.45
CA ARG A 105 11.76 5.08 -21.32
C ARG A 105 10.92 4.00 -20.65
N CYS A 106 11.31 3.52 -19.46
CA CYS A 106 10.58 2.52 -18.68
C CYS A 106 10.94 2.62 -17.19
N GLY A 107 10.31 1.79 -16.36
CA GLY A 107 10.59 1.73 -14.92
C GLY A 107 12.02 1.34 -14.59
N GLU A 108 12.69 0.53 -15.41
CA GLU A 108 14.11 0.18 -15.24
C GLU A 108 15.00 1.42 -15.40
N ASP A 109 14.78 2.21 -16.46
CA ASP A 109 15.52 3.47 -16.68
C ASP A 109 15.26 4.45 -15.53
N VAL A 110 14.02 4.55 -15.06
CA VAL A 110 13.67 5.40 -13.91
C VAL A 110 14.39 4.95 -12.64
N LEU A 111 14.46 3.65 -12.36
CA LEU A 111 15.20 3.13 -11.22
C LEU A 111 16.71 3.44 -11.33
N ALA A 112 17.27 3.35 -12.54
CA ALA A 112 18.67 3.70 -12.78
C ALA A 112 18.96 5.18 -12.51
N VAL A 113 18.08 6.08 -12.97
CA VAL A 113 18.17 7.51 -12.67
C VAL A 113 18.09 7.77 -11.17
N LEU A 114 17.17 7.09 -10.46
CA LEU A 114 17.04 7.27 -9.00
C LEU A 114 18.28 6.78 -8.22
N ALA A 115 18.92 5.71 -8.70
CA ALA A 115 20.17 5.21 -8.11
C ALA A 115 21.31 6.21 -8.35
N ASP A 116 21.44 6.75 -9.56
CA ASP A 116 22.41 7.79 -9.89
C ASP A 116 22.20 9.08 -9.06
N GLU A 117 20.96 9.56 -8.95
CA GLU A 117 20.57 10.68 -8.08
C GLU A 117 20.89 10.42 -6.60
N ALA A 118 20.93 9.15 -6.17
CA ALA A 118 21.32 8.75 -4.82
C ALA A 118 22.84 8.59 -4.64
N CYS A 119 23.63 8.64 -5.72
CA CYS A 119 25.02 8.20 -5.77
C CYS A 119 25.19 6.74 -5.32
N GLU A 120 24.24 5.88 -5.71
CA GLU A 120 24.18 4.46 -5.34
C GLU A 120 24.19 3.58 -6.59
N GLU A 121 24.60 2.33 -6.44
CA GLU A 121 24.49 1.34 -7.51
C GLU A 121 23.04 0.86 -7.69
N LEU A 122 22.70 0.51 -8.93
CA LEU A 122 21.48 -0.24 -9.21
C LEU A 122 21.50 -1.52 -8.37
N PRO A 123 20.43 -1.83 -7.63
CA PRO A 123 20.39 -3.05 -6.81
C PRO A 123 20.34 -4.29 -7.72
N GLY A 124 21.52 -4.80 -8.07
CA GLY A 124 21.74 -5.58 -9.29
C GLY A 124 21.49 -7.08 -9.18
N ASP A 125 21.68 -7.69 -8.01
CA ASP A 125 21.62 -9.15 -7.87
C ASP A 125 20.49 -9.58 -6.93
N THR A 126 19.24 -9.37 -7.36
CA THR A 126 18.08 -9.88 -6.65
C THR A 126 17.12 -10.68 -7.53
N LEU A 127 16.44 -11.66 -6.93
CA LEU A 127 15.43 -12.48 -7.60
C LEU A 127 14.49 -11.61 -8.44
N THR A 128 14.45 -11.93 -9.73
CA THR A 128 13.80 -11.10 -10.75
C THR A 128 12.79 -11.92 -11.53
N VAL A 129 11.57 -11.41 -11.62
CA VAL A 129 10.46 -12.03 -12.37
C VAL A 129 10.03 -11.10 -13.49
N ARG A 130 9.90 -11.64 -14.70
CA ARG A 130 9.32 -10.94 -15.85
C ARG A 130 7.80 -10.98 -15.77
N THR A 131 7.19 -9.82 -15.95
CA THR A 131 5.75 -9.68 -16.10
C THR A 131 5.32 -9.94 -17.56
N PRO A 132 4.06 -10.32 -17.81
CA PRO A 132 3.59 -10.55 -19.17
C PRO A 132 3.63 -9.32 -20.09
N SER A 133 3.60 -8.10 -19.52
CA SER A 133 3.72 -6.83 -20.25
C SER A 133 5.17 -6.48 -20.62
N GLY A 134 6.15 -7.30 -20.23
CA GLY A 134 7.57 -7.09 -20.50
C GLY A 134 8.34 -6.41 -19.36
N GLY A 135 7.64 -5.82 -18.38
CA GLY A 135 8.25 -5.23 -17.18
C GLY A 135 8.81 -6.26 -16.20
N LEU A 136 9.39 -5.81 -15.09
CA LEU A 136 10.09 -6.64 -14.11
C LEU A 136 9.53 -6.45 -12.70
N HIS A 137 9.53 -7.52 -11.93
CA HIS A 137 9.41 -7.49 -10.48
C HIS A 137 10.77 -7.82 -9.87
N LEU A 138 11.36 -6.89 -9.12
CA LEU A 138 12.59 -7.08 -8.35
C LEU A 138 12.24 -7.32 -6.88
N TYR A 139 12.56 -8.49 -6.35
CA TYR A 139 12.15 -8.88 -5.00
C TYR A 139 13.23 -8.51 -4.00
N TYR A 140 12.90 -7.82 -2.91
CA TYR A 140 13.85 -7.53 -1.83
C TYR A 140 13.32 -7.97 -0.48
N ARG A 141 14.22 -8.37 0.41
CA ARG A 141 13.92 -8.59 1.82
C ARG A 141 13.89 -7.25 2.54
N VAL A 142 12.85 -7.03 3.32
CA VAL A 142 12.74 -5.85 4.18
C VAL A 142 13.42 -6.17 5.51
N PRO A 143 14.41 -5.36 5.96
CA PRO A 143 15.05 -5.55 7.26
C PRO A 143 14.04 -5.56 8.41
N ALA A 144 14.34 -6.32 9.47
CA ALA A 144 13.48 -6.41 10.64
C ALA A 144 13.26 -5.01 11.26
N GLY A 145 12.02 -4.73 11.65
CA GLY A 145 11.63 -3.45 12.25
C GLY A 145 11.22 -2.37 11.23
N VAL A 146 11.47 -2.57 9.94
CA VAL A 146 11.02 -1.66 8.88
C VAL A 146 9.64 -2.07 8.37
N VAL A 147 8.70 -1.12 8.30
CA VAL A 147 7.35 -1.35 7.76
C VAL A 147 7.09 -0.44 6.58
N LEU A 148 7.20 -0.99 5.37
CA LEU A 148 6.89 -0.29 4.13
C LEU A 148 5.47 -0.59 3.66
N ARG A 149 4.83 0.41 3.04
CA ARG A 149 3.51 0.29 2.40
C ARG A 149 3.67 0.33 0.88
N ASN A 150 2.62 -0.04 0.17
CA ASN A 150 2.60 0.09 -1.28
C ASN A 150 2.72 1.55 -1.71
N THR A 151 3.49 1.78 -2.75
CA THR A 151 3.51 3.07 -3.45
C THR A 151 3.00 2.89 -4.88
N SER A 152 2.66 4.00 -5.54
CA SER A 152 2.25 3.96 -6.94
C SER A 152 2.72 5.19 -7.68
N GLY A 153 3.55 4.99 -8.70
CA GLY A 153 4.17 6.06 -9.46
C GLY A 153 4.90 7.07 -8.55
N GLU A 154 4.62 8.35 -8.78
CA GLU A 154 5.14 9.48 -7.98
C GLU A 154 4.24 9.85 -6.78
N ARG A 155 3.21 9.06 -6.45
CA ARG A 155 2.27 9.42 -5.38
C ARG A 155 2.91 9.23 -4.01
N GLY A 156 2.96 10.31 -3.21
CA GLY A 156 3.48 10.27 -1.85
C GLY A 156 4.98 9.99 -1.86
N GLN A 157 5.40 8.88 -1.26
CA GLN A 157 6.79 8.40 -1.26
C GLN A 157 7.06 7.40 -2.39
N GLY A 158 6.35 7.56 -3.51
CA GLY A 158 6.53 6.71 -4.68
C GLY A 158 7.85 7.02 -5.38
N LEU A 159 8.44 6.00 -5.98
CA LEU A 159 9.80 6.11 -6.53
C LEU A 159 9.83 6.89 -7.84
N GLY A 160 8.77 6.80 -8.64
CA GLY A 160 8.74 7.50 -9.92
C GLY A 160 7.74 6.92 -10.89
N TRP A 161 7.61 7.56 -12.04
CA TRP A 161 6.84 7.02 -13.16
C TRP A 161 7.29 5.58 -13.46
N LYS A 162 6.32 4.66 -13.61
CA LYS A 162 6.57 3.24 -13.91
C LYS A 162 7.33 2.45 -12.85
N VAL A 163 7.50 2.99 -11.65
CA VAL A 163 8.11 2.29 -10.51
C VAL A 163 7.15 2.28 -9.34
N ASP A 164 6.43 1.17 -9.20
CA ASP A 164 5.55 0.90 -8.07
C ASP A 164 6.28 0.04 -7.02
N THR A 165 5.84 0.08 -5.76
CA THR A 165 6.29 -0.89 -4.75
C THR A 165 5.12 -1.69 -4.17
N ARG A 166 5.38 -2.98 -3.90
CA ARG A 166 4.44 -3.90 -3.25
C ARG A 166 5.06 -4.38 -1.94
N ALA A 167 4.45 -4.00 -0.82
CA ALA A 167 4.86 -4.32 0.54
C ALA A 167 3.62 -4.64 1.40
N TRP A 168 3.52 -4.13 2.64
CA TRP A 168 2.36 -4.39 3.50
C TRP A 168 1.05 -3.86 2.91
N GLY A 169 0.02 -4.72 2.88
CA GLY A 169 -1.25 -4.44 2.21
C GLY A 169 -1.20 -4.62 0.69
N GLY A 170 -0.09 -5.13 0.15
CA GLY A 170 0.11 -5.44 -1.27
C GLY A 170 0.47 -6.90 -1.52
N TYR A 171 0.30 -7.30 -2.77
CA TYR A 171 0.73 -8.60 -3.24
C TYR A 171 1.27 -8.49 -4.66
N VAL A 172 2.06 -9.50 -5.04
CA VAL A 172 2.52 -9.71 -6.40
C VAL A 172 1.99 -11.03 -6.95
N VAL A 173 1.89 -11.10 -8.27
CA VAL A 173 1.62 -12.38 -8.96
C VAL A 173 2.93 -13.17 -8.99
N GLY A 174 2.89 -14.38 -8.46
CA GLY A 174 4.04 -15.26 -8.39
C GLY A 174 4.39 -15.91 -9.73
N PRO A 175 5.68 -16.22 -9.95
CA PRO A 175 6.16 -16.90 -11.15
C PRO A 175 5.53 -18.29 -11.30
N GLY A 176 5.31 -18.71 -12.54
CA GLY A 176 4.52 -19.90 -12.89
C GLY A 176 3.04 -19.59 -13.12
N THR A 177 2.54 -18.43 -12.69
CA THR A 177 1.15 -18.03 -12.93
C THR A 177 0.92 -17.64 -14.40
N LEU A 178 -0.11 -18.25 -15.01
CA LEU A 178 -0.63 -17.86 -16.33
C LEU A 178 -1.85 -16.96 -16.18
N THR A 179 -1.79 -15.77 -16.78
CA THR A 179 -2.91 -14.83 -16.89
C THR A 179 -3.34 -14.69 -18.35
N ARG A 180 -4.47 -14.00 -18.60
CA ARG A 180 -4.87 -13.64 -19.98
C ARG A 180 -3.82 -12.82 -20.73
N ALA A 181 -2.99 -12.06 -20.01
CA ALA A 181 -1.92 -11.26 -20.61
C ALA A 181 -0.66 -12.10 -20.90
N GLY A 182 -0.56 -13.32 -20.37
CA GLY A 182 0.62 -14.18 -20.48
C GLY A 182 1.13 -14.66 -19.13
N ARG A 183 2.33 -15.25 -19.14
CA ARG A 183 2.95 -15.96 -18.01
C ARG A 183 3.92 -15.07 -17.25
N TYR A 184 3.86 -15.13 -15.93
CA TYR A 184 4.92 -14.63 -15.05
C TYR A 184 6.03 -15.67 -14.96
N ALA A 185 7.28 -15.30 -15.23
CA ALA A 185 8.41 -16.22 -15.27
C ALA A 185 9.65 -15.61 -14.64
N TYR A 186 10.50 -16.43 -14.03
CA TYR A 186 11.80 -15.98 -13.56
C TYR A 186 12.64 -15.49 -14.74
N VAL A 187 13.23 -14.31 -14.60
CA VAL A 187 14.44 -13.92 -15.35
C VAL A 187 15.65 -14.50 -14.61
N TRP A 188 15.63 -14.40 -13.29
CA TRP A 188 16.63 -14.98 -12.41
C TRP A 188 15.97 -15.50 -11.12
N ASP A 189 16.15 -16.79 -10.83
CA ASP A 189 15.67 -17.46 -9.61
C ASP A 189 16.81 -17.61 -8.59
N GLY A 190 17.42 -16.49 -8.22
CA GLY A 190 18.51 -16.40 -7.26
C GLY A 190 18.06 -16.07 -5.83
N PRO A 191 19.00 -15.75 -4.92
CA PRO A 191 18.67 -15.23 -3.60
C PRO A 191 17.88 -13.91 -3.71
N VAL A 192 17.05 -13.66 -2.69
CA VAL A 192 16.43 -12.34 -2.47
C VAL A 192 17.45 -11.49 -1.71
N ALA A 193 17.90 -10.41 -2.33
CA ALA A 193 18.79 -9.43 -1.69
C ALA A 193 18.04 -8.62 -0.63
N GLU A 194 18.78 -8.06 0.32
CA GLU A 194 18.24 -7.07 1.25
C GLU A 194 17.89 -5.78 0.50
N LEU A 195 16.81 -5.10 0.91
CA LEU A 195 16.40 -3.84 0.32
C LEU A 195 17.45 -2.76 0.64
N PRO A 196 18.03 -2.07 -0.36
CA PRO A 196 19.00 -1.02 -0.14
C PRO A 196 18.49 0.07 0.80
N VAL A 197 19.39 0.58 1.65
CA VAL A 197 19.05 1.60 2.66
C VAL A 197 18.48 2.85 2.00
N TRP A 198 19.06 3.31 0.90
CA TRP A 198 18.57 4.49 0.18
C TRP A 198 17.13 4.33 -0.33
N LEU A 199 16.69 3.10 -0.66
CA LEU A 199 15.30 2.81 -1.03
C LEU A 199 14.40 2.79 0.21
N ILE A 200 14.88 2.25 1.33
CA ILE A 200 14.14 2.31 2.61
C ILE A 200 13.89 3.77 3.00
N GLU A 201 14.92 4.61 2.95
CA GLU A 201 14.82 6.03 3.30
C GLU A 201 13.84 6.78 2.39
N ARG A 202 13.92 6.56 1.07
CA ARG A 202 12.98 7.16 0.10
C ARG A 202 11.55 6.68 0.28
N LEU A 203 11.35 5.39 0.56
CA LEU A 203 10.01 4.78 0.71
C LEU A 203 9.39 5.02 2.09
N THR A 204 10.21 5.38 3.08
CA THR A 204 9.74 5.70 4.43
C THR A 204 9.24 7.13 4.44
N PRO A 205 7.97 7.38 4.82
CA PRO A 205 7.49 8.74 4.99
C PRO A 205 8.40 9.51 5.92
N ALA A 206 8.92 10.65 5.45
CA ALA A 206 9.59 11.60 6.33
C ALA A 206 8.71 11.81 7.57
N PRO A 207 9.28 11.73 8.79
CA PRO A 207 8.51 12.04 9.99
C PRO A 207 7.83 13.39 9.75
N LEU A 208 6.50 13.43 9.84
CA LEU A 208 5.78 14.70 9.82
C LEU A 208 6.53 15.64 10.77
N PRO A 209 6.96 16.84 10.32
CA PRO A 209 7.73 17.74 11.16
C PRO A 209 7.00 17.85 12.48
N ALA A 210 7.73 17.66 13.58
CA ALA A 210 7.17 17.85 14.91
C ALA A 210 6.52 19.23 14.89
N ALA A 211 5.18 19.28 14.92
CA ALA A 211 4.50 20.56 14.94
C ALA A 211 5.06 21.31 16.14
N PRO A 212 5.45 22.58 15.99
CA PRO A 212 6.03 23.33 17.09
C PRO A 212 5.06 23.22 18.26
N VAL A 213 5.52 22.59 19.35
CA VAL A 213 4.79 22.54 20.62
C VAL A 213 4.81 23.95 21.15
N ARG A 214 3.84 24.76 20.72
CA ARG A 214 3.54 26.03 21.41
C ARG A 214 2.67 25.64 22.59
N PRO A 215 3.11 25.82 23.85
CA PRO A 215 2.21 25.75 24.98
C PRO A 215 1.23 26.91 24.84
N ILE A 216 0.05 26.62 24.30
CA ILE A 216 -1.07 27.56 24.31
C ILE A 216 -1.74 27.35 25.66
N ARG A 217 -1.81 28.41 26.46
CA ARG A 217 -2.63 28.47 27.69
C ARG A 217 -3.89 29.29 27.39
N PRO A 218 -5.05 28.69 27.04
CA PRO A 218 -6.30 29.41 27.01
C PRO A 218 -7.05 29.25 28.34
N ALA A 219 -7.49 30.35 28.93
CA ALA A 219 -8.56 30.32 29.93
C ALA A 219 -9.80 29.61 29.33
N SER A 220 -10.54 28.87 30.15
CA SER A 220 -11.54 27.84 29.78
C SER A 220 -12.50 28.20 28.62
N THR A 221 -12.91 29.45 28.46
CA THR A 221 -13.81 29.92 27.39
C THR A 221 -13.13 30.10 26.02
N ARG A 222 -11.81 30.26 25.98
CA ARG A 222 -11.00 30.34 24.73
C ARG A 222 -10.56 28.97 24.21
N ARG A 223 -10.58 27.93 25.06
CA ARG A 223 -10.24 26.54 24.70
C ARG A 223 -11.21 26.00 23.65
N SER A 224 -12.52 26.19 23.85
CA SER A 224 -13.57 25.82 22.88
C SER A 224 -13.43 26.58 21.54
N ARG A 225 -13.20 27.89 21.56
CA ARG A 225 -13.02 28.67 20.31
C ARG A 225 -11.77 28.27 19.52
N TYR A 226 -10.68 27.93 20.21
CA TYR A 226 -9.46 27.47 19.55
C TYR A 226 -9.66 26.10 18.87
N LEU A 227 -10.32 25.18 19.56
CA LEU A 227 -10.66 23.87 19.03
C LEU A 227 -11.61 23.97 17.83
N ASP A 228 -12.62 24.84 17.92
CA ASP A 228 -13.52 25.14 16.79
C ASP A 228 -12.74 25.65 15.57
N VAL A 229 -11.75 26.52 15.78
CA VAL A 229 -10.91 27.04 14.70
C VAL A 229 -10.04 25.93 14.09
N ALA A 230 -9.45 25.06 14.90
CA ALA A 230 -8.65 23.94 14.42
C ALA A 230 -9.50 22.95 13.61
N VAL A 231 -10.68 22.57 14.12
CA VAL A 231 -11.62 21.69 13.42
C VAL A 231 -12.09 22.33 12.11
N ARG A 232 -12.48 23.61 12.11
CA ARG A 232 -12.89 24.33 10.89
C ARG A 232 -11.75 24.44 9.87
N ALA A 233 -10.52 24.67 10.32
CA ALA A 233 -9.38 24.78 9.42
C ALA A 233 -9.09 23.45 8.71
N GLU A 234 -9.06 22.33 9.45
CA GLU A 234 -8.83 21.02 8.85
C GLU A 234 -10.02 20.57 7.98
N ALA A 235 -11.26 20.79 8.44
CA ALA A 235 -12.47 20.53 7.64
C ALA A 235 -12.50 21.38 6.36
N GLY A 236 -12.06 22.64 6.40
CA GLY A 236 -11.94 23.51 5.24
C GLY A 236 -10.96 22.97 4.20
N LYS A 237 -9.76 22.53 4.63
CA LYS A 237 -8.78 21.87 3.74
C LYS A 237 -9.37 20.64 3.04
N VAL A 238 -10.14 19.83 3.78
CA VAL A 238 -10.82 18.66 3.21
C VAL A 238 -11.89 19.09 2.21
N ALA A 239 -12.73 20.05 2.55
CA ALA A 239 -13.81 20.52 1.67
C ALA A 239 -13.28 21.13 0.36
N ASP A 240 -12.19 21.88 0.43
CA ASP A 240 -11.61 22.60 -0.72
C ASP A 240 -10.66 21.74 -1.56
N ALA A 241 -10.37 20.51 -1.14
CA ALA A 241 -9.45 19.62 -1.85
C ALA A 241 -9.95 19.27 -3.27
N LYS A 242 -9.28 19.82 -4.28
CA LYS A 242 -9.58 19.54 -5.70
C LYS A 242 -8.93 18.24 -6.20
N THR A 243 -7.73 17.93 -5.68
CA THR A 243 -6.95 16.71 -5.93
C THR A 243 -6.49 16.11 -4.60
N ASN A 244 -6.05 14.84 -4.59
CA ASN A 244 -5.54 14.16 -3.39
C ASN A 244 -6.50 14.13 -2.18
N ARG A 245 -7.81 14.18 -2.43
CA ARG A 245 -8.89 14.26 -1.41
C ARG A 245 -8.74 13.26 -0.27
N ASN A 246 -8.46 12.00 -0.58
CA ASN A 246 -8.27 10.95 0.42
C ASN A 246 -7.02 11.20 1.29
N ALA A 247 -5.90 11.62 0.69
CA ALA A 247 -4.69 11.95 1.44
C ALA A 247 -4.87 13.19 2.32
N THR A 248 -5.58 14.22 1.83
CA THR A 248 -5.95 15.41 2.62
C THR A 248 -6.85 15.02 3.79
N LEU A 249 -7.85 14.17 3.57
CA LEU A 249 -8.72 13.64 4.61
C LEU A 249 -7.95 12.84 5.66
N TYR A 250 -7.03 11.99 5.22
CA TYR A 250 -6.16 11.23 6.12
C TYR A 250 -5.29 12.15 6.99
N ALA A 251 -4.65 13.16 6.38
CA ALA A 251 -3.82 14.11 7.13
C ALA A 251 -4.63 14.91 8.15
N ALA A 252 -5.83 15.36 7.79
CA ALA A 252 -6.75 16.05 8.69
C ALA A 252 -7.18 15.15 9.87
N ALA A 253 -7.50 13.88 9.59
CA ALA A 253 -7.86 12.90 10.62
C ALA A 253 -6.69 12.58 11.56
N VAL A 254 -5.45 12.51 11.05
CA VAL A 254 -4.26 12.37 11.91
C VAL A 254 -4.09 13.60 12.80
N ALA A 255 -4.20 14.82 12.25
CA ALA A 255 -3.99 16.05 13.00
C ALA A 255 -5.01 16.23 14.13
N LEU A 256 -6.29 15.99 13.85
CA LEU A 256 -7.35 16.09 14.85
C LEU A 256 -7.34 14.92 15.85
N GLY A 257 -6.97 13.71 15.40
CA GLY A 257 -6.82 12.54 16.28
C GLY A 257 -5.77 12.71 17.38
N GLN A 258 -4.78 13.57 17.18
CA GLN A 258 -3.82 13.92 18.24
C GLN A 258 -4.48 14.70 19.39
N LEU A 259 -5.55 15.46 19.12
CA LEU A 259 -6.25 16.28 20.11
C LEU A 259 -7.35 15.52 20.87
N VAL A 260 -7.76 14.34 20.37
CA VAL A 260 -8.77 13.48 21.00
C VAL A 260 -8.25 12.88 22.30
N GLU A 261 -7.04 12.30 22.26
CA GLU A 261 -6.34 11.79 23.46
C GLU A 261 -5.90 12.91 24.43
N GLY A 262 -5.97 14.18 24.00
CA GLY A 262 -5.75 15.34 24.84
C GLY A 262 -6.96 15.76 25.68
N ASP A 263 -8.05 14.97 25.65
CA ASP A 263 -9.35 15.23 26.30
C ASP A 263 -9.94 16.60 25.91
N ALA A 264 -9.62 17.04 24.69
CA ALA A 264 -9.99 18.35 24.17
C ALA A 264 -11.08 18.25 23.09
N LEU A 265 -11.20 17.11 22.40
CA LEU A 265 -12.22 16.81 21.40
C LEU A 265 -12.64 15.34 21.54
N THR A 266 -13.89 15.03 21.23
CA THR A 266 -14.32 13.63 21.12
C THR A 266 -14.03 13.07 19.72
N GLU A 267 -13.83 11.75 19.64
CA GLU A 267 -13.67 11.07 18.35
C GLU A 267 -14.89 11.31 17.44
N ASP A 268 -16.09 11.34 18.02
CA ASP A 268 -17.36 11.54 17.32
C ASP A 268 -17.46 12.95 16.70
N GLU A 269 -17.02 13.99 17.41
CA GLU A 269 -17.01 15.37 16.88
C GLU A 269 -16.06 15.50 15.68
N VAL A 270 -14.86 14.92 15.79
CA VAL A 270 -13.88 14.93 14.70
C VAL A 270 -14.40 14.15 13.49
N ARG A 271 -14.98 12.97 13.73
CA ARG A 271 -15.56 12.12 12.69
C ARG A 271 -16.70 12.84 11.98
N ALA A 272 -17.64 13.43 12.71
CA ALA A 272 -18.77 14.17 12.15
C ALA A 272 -18.33 15.37 11.28
N ALA A 273 -17.35 16.14 11.76
CA ALA A 273 -16.84 17.30 11.03
C ALA A 273 -16.13 16.89 9.73
N LEU A 274 -15.28 15.87 9.78
CA LEU A 274 -14.54 15.39 8.60
C LEU A 274 -15.45 14.67 7.60
N MET A 275 -16.45 13.91 8.06
CA MET A 275 -17.44 13.29 7.18
C MET A 275 -18.30 14.35 6.47
N THR A 276 -18.72 15.39 7.19
CA THR A 276 -19.45 16.52 6.60
C THR A 276 -18.61 17.23 5.54
N ALA A 277 -17.33 17.50 5.82
CA ALA A 277 -16.42 18.12 4.86
C ALA A 277 -16.16 17.22 3.64
N ALA A 278 -15.99 15.92 3.86
CA ALA A 278 -15.77 14.92 2.81
C ALA A 278 -17.02 14.72 1.95
N GLY A 279 -18.22 14.99 2.47
CA GLY A 279 -19.51 14.83 1.79
C GLY A 279 -19.59 15.47 0.41
N ARG A 280 -18.91 16.61 0.21
CA ARG A 280 -18.84 17.32 -1.08
C ARG A 280 -18.12 16.53 -2.18
N HIS A 281 -17.34 15.52 -1.80
CA HIS A 281 -16.56 14.69 -2.70
C HIS A 281 -17.19 13.31 -2.94
N ILE A 282 -18.14 12.91 -2.08
CA ILE A 282 -18.81 11.60 -2.15
C ILE A 282 -19.60 11.51 -3.45
N GLY A 283 -19.40 10.42 -4.19
CA GLY A 283 -20.07 10.18 -5.48
C GLY A 283 -19.30 10.70 -6.70
N THR A 284 -18.17 11.39 -6.51
CA THR A 284 -17.27 11.76 -7.63
C THR A 284 -16.12 10.76 -7.75
N ARG A 285 -15.96 10.14 -8.94
CA ARG A 285 -14.78 9.34 -9.35
C ARG A 285 -14.19 8.40 -8.27
N GLN A 286 -14.99 7.46 -7.75
CA GLN A 286 -14.54 6.41 -6.81
C GLN A 286 -14.11 6.90 -5.42
N PHE A 287 -14.66 8.02 -4.92
CA PHE A 287 -14.57 8.38 -3.51
C PHE A 287 -15.92 8.13 -2.83
N THR A 288 -16.00 7.04 -2.07
CA THR A 288 -17.23 6.61 -1.38
C THR A 288 -17.24 7.03 0.08
N GLU A 289 -18.44 7.10 0.66
CA GLU A 289 -18.62 7.32 2.10
C GLU A 289 -17.85 6.29 2.94
N ARG A 290 -17.86 5.02 2.51
CA ARG A 290 -17.11 3.94 3.17
C ARG A 290 -15.60 4.15 3.14
N GLU A 291 -15.06 4.65 2.03
CA GLU A 291 -13.63 4.96 1.93
C GLU A 291 -13.25 6.17 2.79
N ALA A 292 -14.10 7.21 2.84
CA ALA A 292 -13.91 8.34 3.75
C ALA A 292 -13.88 7.87 5.21
N GLU A 293 -14.83 7.02 5.60
CA GLU A 293 -14.96 6.46 6.96
C GLU A 293 -13.74 5.62 7.35
N ARG A 294 -13.27 4.75 6.44
CA ARG A 294 -12.02 3.99 6.65
C ARG A 294 -10.80 4.89 6.79
N THR A 295 -10.76 5.96 6.00
CA THR A 295 -9.64 6.91 5.99
C THR A 295 -9.58 7.71 7.28
N ILE A 296 -10.73 8.20 7.75
CA ILE A 296 -10.87 8.91 9.03
C ILE A 296 -10.48 7.98 10.19
N THR A 297 -11.00 6.74 10.20
CA THR A 297 -10.68 5.74 11.22
C THR A 297 -9.18 5.41 11.26
N SER A 298 -8.55 5.26 10.09
CA SER A 298 -7.11 5.02 10.00
C SER A 298 -6.30 6.21 10.50
N GLY A 299 -6.69 7.44 10.11
CA GLY A 299 -6.02 8.67 10.52
C GLY A 299 -6.14 8.94 12.01
N LEU A 300 -7.34 8.79 12.59
CA LEU A 300 -7.59 8.95 14.03
C LEU A 300 -6.73 7.98 14.85
N ARG A 301 -6.68 6.69 14.48
CA ARG A 301 -5.81 5.69 15.13
C ARG A 301 -4.33 6.05 15.03
N ALA A 302 -3.90 6.64 13.92
CA ALA A 302 -2.52 7.09 13.75
C ALA A 302 -2.22 8.36 14.57
N GLY A 303 -3.19 9.28 14.68
CA GLY A 303 -3.12 10.47 15.51
C GLY A 303 -3.09 10.17 17.02
N ALA A 304 -3.92 9.24 17.47
CA ALA A 304 -4.00 8.81 18.88
C ALA A 304 -2.66 8.27 19.43
N LYS A 305 -1.83 7.68 18.55
CA LYS A 305 -0.47 7.23 18.91
C LYS A 305 0.52 8.39 19.18
N ARG A 306 0.09 9.65 19.02
CA ARG A 306 0.91 10.87 19.12
C ARG A 306 0.11 12.02 19.78
N PRO A 307 -0.36 11.85 21.03
CA PRO A 307 -1.26 12.81 21.66
C PRO A 307 -0.66 14.22 21.76
N ARG A 308 -1.50 15.23 21.51
CA ARG A 308 -1.25 16.65 21.75
C ARG A 308 -2.20 17.12 22.83
N HIS A 309 -1.65 17.51 23.97
CA HIS A 309 -2.44 18.08 25.06
C HIS A 309 -2.64 19.57 24.83
N VAL A 310 -3.88 20.02 24.98
CA VAL A 310 -4.21 21.44 25.11
C VAL A 310 -4.22 21.73 26.62
N ALA A 311 -3.20 22.43 27.11
CA ALA A 311 -3.09 22.81 28.52
C ALA A 311 -4.09 23.91 28.90
#